data_AF-A0A0Q0I7L6-F1
#
_entry.id   AF-A0A0Q0I7L6-F1
#
_cell.length_a   1.000
_cell.length_b   1.000
_cell.length_c   1.000
_cell.angle_alpha   90.00
_cell.angle_beta   90.00
_cell.angle_gamma   90.00
#
_symmetry.space_group_name_H-M   'P 1'
#
loop_
_entity.id
_entity.type
_entity.pdbx_description
1 polymer ?
#
loop_
_entity_poly.entity_id
_entity_poly.type
_entity_poly.pdbx_seq_one_letter_code
_entity_poly.pdbx_strand_id
1 'polypeptide(L)'
;MLNYVFRALLAAFFAWALLSPFVDKEVVESGSEQSQTTPKGTQRVIKKEKPLHNVKLPDFAAFTDVKEKKHAFFDFIRPHVEAENKKILQQRATLEIARMMLEYNEPLSNKQQSDIKKILNSYKLPTTIDTLSLTQALRRVDIIPKELALMQAANESAWGTSRFARIGLNFFGQWCYKKGCGMVPRRRANEAAHEVAAFQSVRAAVNSYFKNINTHAAYKDLRSIRADLRRQQKPIDATKLTQGLLSYSERREAYIEELNKMINQNRAYFDE
;
A
#
# COMPACT_ATOMS: atom_id res chain seq x y z
N MET A 1 21.79 34.16 19.52
CA MET A 1 22.58 33.37 18.56
C MET A 1 22.84 31.93 19.01
N LEU A 2 23.03 31.65 20.30
CA LEU A 2 23.35 30.30 20.82
C LEU A 2 22.28 29.22 20.51
N ASN A 3 20.99 29.57 20.49
CA ASN A 3 19.90 28.62 20.22
C ASN A 3 19.77 28.20 18.74
N TYR A 4 20.28 29.00 17.80
CA TYR A 4 20.27 28.65 16.37
C TYR A 4 21.44 27.74 16.01
N VAL A 5 22.60 27.95 16.64
CA VAL A 5 23.78 27.08 16.50
C VAL A 5 23.48 25.68 17.06
N PHE A 6 22.80 25.58 18.21
CA PHE A 6 22.43 24.30 18.80
C PHE A 6 21.41 23.52 17.95
N ARG A 7 20.44 24.22 17.33
CA ARG A 7 19.47 23.61 16.39
C ARG A 7 20.10 23.19 15.07
N ALA A 8 21.08 23.95 14.55
CA ALA A 8 21.83 23.58 13.36
C ALA A 8 22.73 22.36 13.61
N LEU A 9 23.37 22.27 14.78
CA LEU A 9 24.18 21.12 15.17
C LEU A 9 23.34 19.86 15.43
N LEU A 10 22.15 19.99 16.02
CA LEU A 10 21.19 18.88 16.16
C LEU A 10 20.64 18.41 14.81
N ALA A 11 20.30 19.32 13.90
CA ALA A 11 19.85 18.98 12.55
C ALA A 11 20.96 18.30 11.73
N ALA A 12 22.21 18.76 11.85
CA ALA A 12 23.37 18.13 11.21
C ALA A 12 23.68 16.75 11.81
N PHE A 13 23.52 16.55 13.12
CA PHE A 13 23.69 15.26 13.78
C PHE A 13 22.60 14.24 13.37
N PHE A 14 21.34 14.67 13.25
CA PHE A 14 20.26 13.81 12.75
C PHE A 14 20.39 13.50 11.25
N ALA A 15 20.84 14.47 10.43
CA ALA A 15 21.16 14.22 9.02
C ALA A 15 22.34 13.26 8.85
N TRP A 16 23.40 13.40 9.66
CA TRP A 16 24.54 12.48 9.69
C TRP A 16 24.15 11.09 10.20
N ALA A 17 23.30 10.98 11.23
CA ALA A 17 22.80 9.71 11.74
C ALA A 17 21.82 8.99 10.79
N LEU A 18 21.12 9.72 9.92
CA LEU A 18 20.24 9.16 8.89
C LEU A 18 21.00 8.72 7.62
N LEU A 19 22.16 9.34 7.33
CA LEU A 19 23.00 9.03 6.16
C LEU A 19 24.19 8.10 6.48
N SER A 20 24.62 8.04 7.74
CA SER A 20 25.68 7.15 8.25
C SER A 20 25.50 5.66 7.91
N PRO A 21 24.30 5.05 7.85
CA PRO A 21 24.17 3.63 7.53
C PRO A 21 24.27 3.32 6.02
N PHE A 22 24.59 4.30 5.16
CA PHE A 22 24.66 4.12 3.70
C PHE A 22 26.01 4.48 3.07
N VAL A 23 27.03 4.80 3.87
CA VAL A 23 28.40 5.03 3.36
C VAL A 23 29.33 4.00 3.97
N ASP A 24 29.33 2.79 3.41
CA ASP A 24 30.42 1.84 3.64
C ASP A 24 31.50 2.11 2.58
N LYS A 25 32.62 2.69 3.01
CA LYS A 25 33.86 2.74 2.24
C LYS A 25 34.51 1.37 2.39
N GLU A 26 34.55 0.59 1.31
CA GLU A 26 35.38 -0.62 1.27
C GLU A 26 36.85 -0.22 1.30
N VAL A 27 37.51 -0.47 2.44
CA VAL A 27 38.97 -0.49 2.54
C VAL A 27 39.40 -1.92 2.26
N VAL A 28 39.95 -2.13 1.07
CA VAL A 28 40.72 -3.34 0.74
C VAL A 28 42.12 -3.12 1.29
N GLU A 29 42.51 -3.88 2.31
CA GLU A 29 43.92 -4.05 2.62
C GLU A 29 44.21 -5.45 3.18
N SER A 30 45.25 -6.04 2.63
CA SER A 30 45.72 -7.42 2.84
C SER A 30 46.49 -7.57 4.15
N GLY A 31 46.38 -8.74 4.77
CA GLY A 31 47.53 -9.38 5.42
C GLY A 31 47.50 -9.55 6.94
N SER A 32 47.69 -10.81 7.32
CA SER A 32 48.23 -11.36 8.58
C SER A 32 47.38 -11.36 9.87
N GLU A 33 47.34 -12.57 10.42
CA GLU A 33 46.77 -13.01 11.69
C GLU A 33 47.36 -12.26 12.90
N GLN A 34 46.50 -11.88 13.85
CA GLN A 34 46.80 -12.09 15.27
C GLN A 34 45.51 -12.11 16.10
N SER A 35 45.44 -13.12 16.96
CA SER A 35 44.32 -13.51 17.80
C SER A 35 44.28 -12.68 19.08
N GLN A 36 43.15 -12.03 19.39
CA GLN A 36 42.80 -11.61 20.74
C GLN A 36 41.32 -11.85 21.04
N THR A 37 41.09 -12.52 22.15
CA THR A 37 39.82 -13.05 22.67
C THR A 37 38.96 -11.99 23.34
N THR A 38 37.68 -11.92 22.96
CA THR A 38 36.57 -11.40 23.79
C THR A 38 35.32 -12.28 23.63
N PRO A 39 34.43 -12.37 24.65
CA PRO A 39 33.38 -13.39 24.72
C PRO A 39 32.13 -13.00 23.90
N LYS A 40 31.74 -13.93 23.01
CA LYS A 40 30.38 -14.14 22.48
C LYS A 40 29.73 -13.02 21.65
N GLY A 41 30.45 -12.53 20.63
CA GLY A 41 29.81 -11.99 19.44
C GLY A 41 29.18 -13.12 18.63
N THR A 42 27.86 -13.30 18.69
CA THR A 42 27.18 -14.20 17.75
C THR A 42 27.31 -13.55 16.37
N GLN A 43 28.21 -14.03 15.51
CA GLN A 43 28.17 -13.72 14.09
C GLN A 43 26.77 -14.06 13.60
N ARG A 44 25.94 -13.03 13.34
CA ARG A 44 24.65 -13.22 12.69
C ARG A 44 24.95 -13.68 11.27
N VAL A 45 24.99 -14.98 11.06
CA VAL A 45 24.88 -15.58 9.73
C VAL A 45 23.60 -15.01 9.13
N ILE A 46 23.72 -14.10 8.16
CA ILE A 46 22.56 -13.56 7.44
C ILE A 46 22.05 -14.69 6.56
N LYS A 47 21.25 -15.58 7.13
CA LYS A 47 20.54 -16.60 6.36
C LYS A 47 19.65 -15.87 5.36
N LYS A 48 19.94 -16.03 4.07
CA LYS A 48 19.12 -15.48 2.99
C LYS A 48 17.70 -16.03 3.18
N GLU A 49 16.78 -15.14 3.52
CA GLU A 49 15.40 -15.51 3.76
C GLU A 49 14.77 -15.95 2.43
N LYS A 50 14.04 -17.08 2.47
CA LYS A 50 13.34 -17.60 1.30
C LYS A 50 12.01 -16.85 1.13
N PRO A 51 11.58 -16.54 -0.11
CA PRO A 51 10.25 -16.02 -0.37
C PRO A 51 9.15 -16.90 0.24
N LEU A 52 8.08 -16.28 0.72
CA LEU A 52 6.88 -16.95 1.25
C LEU A 52 5.81 -17.20 0.16
N HIS A 53 6.22 -17.15 -1.11
CA HIS A 53 5.38 -17.23 -2.29
C HIS A 53 6.15 -17.85 -3.46
N ASN A 54 5.42 -18.27 -4.49
CA ASN A 54 5.99 -18.83 -5.73
C ASN A 54 6.01 -17.83 -6.90
N VAL A 55 5.64 -16.56 -6.65
CA VAL A 55 5.68 -15.51 -7.68
C VAL A 55 7.11 -15.21 -8.11
N LYS A 56 7.38 -15.25 -9.43
CA LYS A 56 8.63 -14.78 -10.03
C LYS A 56 8.63 -13.25 -10.07
N LEU A 57 9.35 -12.64 -9.15
CA LEU A 57 9.51 -11.18 -9.08
C LEU A 57 10.65 -10.71 -9.99
N PRO A 58 10.50 -9.57 -10.69
CA PRO A 58 11.64 -8.85 -11.23
C PRO A 58 12.63 -8.51 -10.11
N ASP A 59 13.93 -8.65 -10.37
CA ASP A 59 14.94 -8.16 -9.43
C ASP A 59 15.07 -6.64 -9.56
N PHE A 60 14.17 -5.92 -8.90
CA PHE A 60 14.15 -4.46 -8.94
C PHE A 60 15.44 -3.81 -8.42
N ALA A 61 16.29 -4.54 -7.70
CA ALA A 61 17.58 -4.05 -7.24
C ALA A 61 18.68 -4.16 -8.29
N ALA A 62 18.50 -4.97 -9.34
CA ALA A 62 19.46 -5.17 -10.41
C ALA A 62 19.43 -4.07 -11.49
N PHE A 63 18.40 -3.22 -11.51
CA PHE A 63 18.30 -2.11 -12.46
C PHE A 63 19.26 -0.98 -12.09
N THR A 64 20.09 -0.56 -13.04
CA THR A 64 20.97 0.61 -12.93
C THR A 64 20.28 1.88 -13.41
N ASP A 65 19.44 1.78 -14.45
CA ASP A 65 18.61 2.89 -14.94
C ASP A 65 17.31 3.02 -14.12
N VAL A 66 17.10 4.22 -13.56
CA VAL A 66 15.94 4.52 -12.72
C VAL A 66 14.64 4.49 -13.52
N LYS A 67 14.63 4.91 -14.78
CA LYS A 67 13.43 4.88 -15.64
C LYS A 67 13.04 3.44 -15.95
N GLU A 68 14.00 2.59 -16.33
CA GLU A 68 13.73 1.17 -16.60
C GLU A 68 13.17 0.47 -15.36
N LYS A 69 13.74 0.76 -14.18
CA LYS A 69 13.21 0.25 -12.91
C LYS A 69 11.76 0.66 -12.67
N LYS A 70 11.41 1.91 -12.97
CA LYS A 70 10.04 2.43 -12.81
C LYS A 70 9.06 1.77 -13.76
N HIS A 71 9.41 1.62 -15.05
CA HIS A 71 8.58 0.88 -16.02
C HIS A 71 8.36 -0.56 -15.55
N ALA A 72 9.45 -1.29 -15.25
CA ALA A 72 9.35 -2.67 -14.80
C ALA A 72 8.50 -2.82 -13.52
N PHE A 73 8.59 -1.85 -12.59
CA PHE A 73 7.77 -1.85 -11.38
C PHE A 73 6.29 -1.63 -11.69
N PHE A 74 5.96 -0.65 -12.53
CA PHE A 74 4.56 -0.38 -12.87
C PHE A 74 3.95 -1.50 -13.71
N ASP A 75 4.65 -2.02 -14.70
CA ASP A 75 4.19 -3.13 -15.53
C ASP A 75 3.89 -4.38 -14.69
N PHE A 76 4.66 -4.58 -13.62
CA PHE A 76 4.45 -5.66 -12.69
C PHE A 76 3.19 -5.49 -11.82
N ILE A 77 2.88 -4.27 -11.36
CA ILE A 77 1.78 -4.02 -10.40
C ILE A 77 0.45 -3.63 -11.09
N ARG A 78 0.51 -2.83 -12.16
CA ARG A 78 -0.63 -2.27 -12.91
C ARG A 78 -1.71 -3.30 -13.26
N PRO A 79 -1.42 -4.46 -13.87
CA PRO A 79 -2.48 -5.40 -14.25
C PRO A 79 -3.26 -5.94 -13.06
N HIS A 80 -2.67 -5.96 -11.86
CA HIS A 80 -3.37 -6.37 -10.64
C HIS A 80 -4.29 -5.27 -10.11
N VAL A 81 -3.84 -4.01 -10.16
CA VAL A 81 -4.62 -2.81 -9.79
C VAL A 81 -5.82 -2.65 -10.72
N GLU A 82 -5.61 -2.74 -12.03
CA GLU A 82 -6.68 -2.61 -13.03
C GLU A 82 -7.70 -3.74 -12.92
N ALA A 83 -7.23 -4.98 -12.70
CA ALA A 83 -8.14 -6.11 -12.50
C ALA A 83 -9.03 -5.94 -11.26
N GLU A 84 -8.49 -5.43 -10.15
CA GLU A 84 -9.31 -5.17 -8.95
C GLU A 84 -10.28 -4.01 -9.18
N ASN A 85 -9.85 -2.91 -9.83
CA ASN A 85 -10.75 -1.82 -10.21
C ASN A 85 -11.88 -2.29 -11.14
N LYS A 86 -11.58 -3.13 -12.13
CA LYS A 86 -12.59 -3.70 -13.03
C LYS A 86 -13.63 -4.51 -12.25
N LYS A 87 -13.18 -5.36 -11.33
CA LYS A 87 -14.07 -6.12 -10.44
C LYS A 87 -14.94 -5.19 -9.58
N ILE A 88 -14.37 -4.13 -9.02
CA ILE A 88 -15.13 -3.17 -8.20
C ILE A 88 -16.18 -2.43 -9.03
N LEU A 89 -15.84 -2.02 -10.26
CA LEU A 89 -16.80 -1.37 -11.16
C LEU A 89 -17.96 -2.31 -11.52
N GLN A 90 -17.70 -3.60 -11.72
CA GLN A 90 -18.76 -4.59 -11.95
C GLN A 90 -19.68 -4.71 -10.71
N GLN A 91 -19.09 -4.82 -9.51
CA GLN A 91 -19.87 -4.84 -8.26
C GLN A 91 -20.70 -3.57 -8.09
N ARG A 92 -20.11 -2.41 -8.41
CA ARG A 92 -20.77 -1.12 -8.34
C ARG A 92 -21.97 -1.06 -9.28
N ALA A 93 -21.80 -1.46 -10.53
CA ALA A 93 -22.87 -1.52 -11.52
C ALA A 93 -24.02 -2.43 -11.04
N THR A 94 -23.72 -3.58 -10.42
CA THR A 94 -24.73 -4.44 -9.79
C THR A 94 -25.55 -3.70 -8.73
N LEU A 95 -24.91 -2.90 -7.88
CA LEU A 95 -25.58 -2.13 -6.83
C LEU A 95 -26.38 -0.94 -7.39
N GLU A 96 -25.88 -0.28 -8.44
CA GLU A 96 -26.58 0.82 -9.12
C GLU A 96 -27.85 0.33 -9.82
N ILE A 97 -27.77 -0.79 -10.55
CA ILE A 97 -28.94 -1.46 -11.16
C ILE A 97 -29.94 -1.85 -10.08
N ALA A 98 -29.48 -2.47 -8.98
CA ALA A 98 -30.37 -2.85 -7.90
C ALA A 98 -31.08 -1.65 -7.27
N ARG A 99 -30.37 -0.53 -7.10
CA ARG A 99 -30.95 0.69 -6.53
C ARG A 99 -32.00 1.27 -7.47
N MET A 100 -31.72 1.30 -8.78
CA MET A 100 -32.67 1.73 -9.81
C MET A 100 -33.94 0.86 -9.79
N MET A 101 -33.80 -0.47 -9.75
CA MET A 101 -34.95 -1.37 -9.66
C MET A 101 -35.82 -1.07 -8.44
N LEU A 102 -35.21 -0.86 -7.25
CA LEU A 102 -35.97 -0.49 -6.05
C LEU A 102 -36.66 0.89 -6.19
N GLU A 103 -36.01 1.87 -6.82
CA GLU A 103 -36.60 3.21 -7.07
C GLU A 103 -37.83 3.14 -8.00
N TYR A 104 -37.86 2.20 -8.94
CA TYR A 104 -39.00 1.96 -9.86
C TYR A 104 -39.96 0.86 -9.40
N ASN A 105 -39.84 0.37 -8.16
CA ASN A 105 -40.64 -0.74 -7.62
C ASN A 105 -40.55 -2.05 -8.43
N GLU A 106 -39.43 -2.29 -9.12
CA GLU A 106 -39.16 -3.54 -9.81
C GLU A 106 -38.58 -4.60 -8.86
N PRO A 107 -39.07 -5.85 -8.90
CA PRO A 107 -38.61 -6.90 -8.00
C PRO A 107 -37.21 -7.41 -8.38
N LEU A 108 -36.34 -7.59 -7.38
CA LEU A 108 -35.06 -8.26 -7.54
C LEU A 108 -35.21 -9.78 -7.52
N SER A 109 -34.66 -10.47 -8.51
CA SER A 109 -34.58 -11.94 -8.52
C SER A 109 -33.74 -12.49 -7.36
N ASN A 110 -34.00 -13.74 -6.97
CA ASN A 110 -33.23 -14.42 -5.92
C ASN A 110 -31.71 -14.43 -6.19
N LYS A 111 -31.31 -14.54 -7.46
CA LYS A 111 -29.90 -14.49 -7.87
C LYS A 111 -29.31 -13.10 -7.64
N GLN A 112 -29.99 -12.04 -8.07
CA GLN A 112 -29.55 -10.65 -7.83
C GLN A 112 -29.42 -10.38 -6.34
N GLN A 113 -30.41 -10.77 -5.53
CA GLN A 113 -30.35 -10.60 -4.09
C GLN A 113 -29.17 -11.33 -3.46
N SER A 114 -28.88 -12.57 -3.88
CA SER A 114 -27.72 -13.34 -3.42
C SER A 114 -26.40 -12.65 -3.77
N ASP A 115 -26.27 -12.15 -5.00
CA ASP A 115 -25.06 -11.44 -5.44
C ASP A 115 -24.86 -10.13 -4.69
N ILE A 116 -25.92 -9.34 -4.52
CA ILE A 116 -25.90 -8.09 -3.74
C ILE A 116 -25.46 -8.38 -2.30
N LYS A 117 -26.04 -9.39 -1.64
CA LYS A 117 -25.66 -9.77 -0.27
C LYS A 117 -24.18 -10.17 -0.16
N LYS A 118 -23.63 -10.87 -1.16
CA LYS A 118 -22.19 -11.17 -1.22
C LYS A 118 -21.34 -9.90 -1.32
N ILE A 119 -21.76 -8.94 -2.14
CA ILE A 119 -21.09 -7.64 -2.24
C ILE A 119 -21.14 -6.91 -0.89
N LEU A 120 -22.32 -6.72 -0.31
CA LEU A 120 -22.51 -6.03 0.98
C LEU A 120 -21.65 -6.64 2.10
N ASN A 121 -21.67 -7.97 2.22
CA ASN A 121 -20.83 -8.70 3.16
C ASN A 121 -19.33 -8.45 2.93
N SER A 122 -18.87 -8.47 1.68
CA SER A 122 -17.46 -8.24 1.36
C SER A 122 -16.96 -6.86 1.76
N TYR A 123 -17.86 -5.86 1.79
CA TYR A 123 -17.58 -4.49 2.23
C TYR A 123 -17.95 -4.20 3.69
N LYS A 124 -18.25 -5.23 4.50
CA LYS A 124 -18.62 -5.13 5.93
C LYS A 124 -19.84 -4.23 6.14
N LEU A 125 -20.89 -4.45 5.36
CA LEU A 125 -22.18 -3.76 5.46
C LEU A 125 -23.28 -4.75 5.82
N PRO A 126 -24.39 -4.30 6.44
CA PRO A 126 -25.59 -5.11 6.61
C PRO A 126 -26.08 -5.68 5.27
N THR A 127 -26.69 -6.86 5.31
CA THR A 127 -27.19 -7.57 4.11
C THR A 127 -28.64 -7.25 3.75
N THR A 128 -29.26 -6.30 4.45
CA THR A 128 -30.56 -5.73 4.09
C THR A 128 -30.45 -5.06 2.73
N ILE A 129 -31.43 -5.31 1.86
CA ILE A 129 -31.49 -4.72 0.52
C ILE A 129 -32.62 -3.70 0.50
N ASP A 130 -32.25 -2.45 0.64
CA ASP A 130 -33.13 -1.28 0.57
C ASP A 130 -32.35 -0.08 -0.01
N THR A 131 -33.05 0.98 -0.38
CA THR A 131 -32.44 2.16 -1.03
C THR A 131 -31.35 2.82 -0.17
N LEU A 132 -31.52 2.86 1.16
CA LEU A 132 -30.55 3.45 2.07
C LEU A 132 -29.28 2.58 2.15
N SER A 133 -29.44 1.27 2.35
CA SER A 133 -28.37 0.29 2.40
C SER A 133 -27.54 0.27 1.11
N LEU A 134 -28.20 0.30 -0.06
CA LEU A 134 -27.51 0.39 -1.36
C LEU A 134 -26.80 1.74 -1.55
N THR A 135 -27.40 2.84 -1.12
CA THR A 135 -26.75 4.17 -1.17
C THR A 135 -25.50 4.22 -0.31
N GLN A 136 -25.53 3.61 0.89
CA GLN A 136 -24.35 3.48 1.75
C GLN A 136 -23.29 2.57 1.13
N ALA A 137 -23.70 1.47 0.49
CA ALA A 137 -22.82 0.56 -0.20
C ALA A 137 -22.05 1.26 -1.33
N LEU A 138 -22.73 2.08 -2.13
CA LEU A 138 -22.12 2.85 -3.21
C LEU A 138 -21.08 3.88 -2.75
N ARG A 139 -21.00 4.22 -1.45
CA ARG A 139 -19.88 5.01 -0.91
C ARG A 139 -18.62 4.16 -0.69
N ARG A 140 -18.76 2.86 -0.40
CA ARG A 140 -17.65 1.92 -0.19
C ARG A 140 -17.21 1.22 -1.47
N VAL A 141 -18.14 0.80 -2.31
CA VAL A 141 -17.90 0.04 -3.55
C VAL A 141 -17.54 0.99 -4.69
N ASP A 142 -16.28 1.42 -4.72
CA ASP A 142 -15.76 2.26 -5.78
C ASP A 142 -14.23 2.13 -5.90
N ILE A 143 -13.74 2.57 -7.05
CA ILE A 143 -12.35 2.41 -7.50
C ILE A 143 -11.35 3.18 -6.64
N ILE A 144 -10.09 2.75 -6.72
CA ILE A 144 -8.93 3.53 -6.29
C ILE A 144 -8.14 3.83 -7.57
N PRO A 145 -7.87 5.10 -7.92
CA PRO A 145 -7.18 5.43 -9.16
C PRO A 145 -5.85 4.72 -9.29
N LYS A 146 -5.51 4.29 -10.51
CA LYS A 146 -4.31 3.49 -10.76
C LYS A 146 -3.05 4.24 -10.29
N GLU A 147 -3.01 5.54 -10.51
CA GLU A 147 -1.91 6.43 -10.14
C GLU A 147 -1.68 6.43 -8.64
N LEU A 148 -2.78 6.50 -7.86
CA LEU A 148 -2.71 6.46 -6.40
C LEU A 148 -2.17 5.11 -5.91
N ALA A 149 -2.76 4.01 -6.39
CA ALA A 149 -2.37 2.67 -5.98
C ALA A 149 -0.92 2.35 -6.37
N LEU A 150 -0.50 2.70 -7.59
CA LEU A 150 0.87 2.50 -8.07
C LEU A 150 1.89 3.33 -7.29
N MET A 151 1.58 4.59 -6.97
CA MET A 151 2.49 5.44 -6.19
C MET A 151 2.59 4.99 -4.74
N GLN A 152 1.49 4.59 -4.11
CA GLN A 152 1.56 4.00 -2.78
C GLN A 152 2.36 2.69 -2.81
N ALA A 153 2.13 1.82 -3.78
CA ALA A 153 2.94 0.60 -3.94
C ALA A 153 4.44 0.93 -4.08
N ALA A 154 4.80 1.91 -4.91
CA ALA A 154 6.19 2.32 -5.11
C ALA A 154 6.80 2.88 -3.81
N ASN A 155 6.09 3.77 -3.13
CA ASN A 155 6.56 4.41 -1.91
C ASN A 155 6.75 3.40 -0.76
N GLU A 156 5.73 2.58 -0.47
CA GLU A 156 5.76 1.63 0.65
C GLU A 156 6.74 0.46 0.43
N SER A 157 7.05 0.14 -0.83
CA SER A 157 7.94 -0.98 -1.18
C SER A 157 9.36 -0.57 -1.57
N ALA A 158 9.68 0.73 -1.54
CA ALA A 158 10.91 1.28 -2.10
C ALA A 158 11.14 0.83 -3.55
N TRP A 159 10.10 0.96 -4.39
CA TRP A 159 10.09 0.49 -5.78
C TRP A 159 10.38 -1.01 -5.88
N GLY A 160 9.77 -1.80 -5.00
CA GLY A 160 9.84 -3.26 -4.98
C GLY A 160 11.08 -3.88 -4.34
N THR A 161 12.05 -3.08 -3.90
CA THR A 161 13.31 -3.61 -3.31
C THR A 161 13.20 -3.97 -1.84
N SER A 162 12.17 -3.47 -1.14
CA SER A 162 11.91 -3.76 0.27
C SER A 162 11.86 -5.27 0.53
N ARG A 163 12.43 -5.68 1.67
CA ARG A 163 12.36 -7.07 2.14
C ARG A 163 10.92 -7.58 2.20
N PHE A 164 9.98 -6.78 2.67
CA PHE A 164 8.57 -7.19 2.80
C PHE A 164 7.90 -7.40 1.43
N ALA A 165 8.29 -6.60 0.42
CA ALA A 165 7.84 -6.80 -0.95
C ALA A 165 8.44 -8.06 -1.57
N ARG A 166 9.76 -8.25 -1.45
CA ARG A 166 10.47 -9.39 -2.07
C ARG A 166 10.18 -10.74 -1.44
N ILE A 167 9.90 -10.78 -0.14
CA ILE A 167 9.68 -12.04 0.60
C ILE A 167 8.19 -12.31 0.82
N GLY A 168 7.38 -11.27 1.02
CA GLY A 168 5.97 -11.41 1.38
C GLY A 168 4.99 -10.79 0.39
N LEU A 169 5.43 -10.27 -0.77
CA LEU A 169 4.59 -9.52 -1.71
C LEU A 169 3.81 -8.36 -1.08
N ASN A 170 4.31 -7.82 0.03
CA ASN A 170 3.66 -6.72 0.72
C ASN A 170 4.14 -5.38 0.15
N PHE A 171 3.57 -5.01 -1.00
CA PHE A 171 3.90 -3.76 -1.69
C PHE A 171 3.29 -2.52 -1.03
N PHE A 172 2.36 -2.69 -0.09
CA PHE A 172 1.54 -1.60 0.46
C PHE A 172 1.75 -1.39 1.97
N GLY A 173 2.75 -2.02 2.58
CA GLY A 173 3.03 -1.87 4.02
C GLY A 173 1.90 -2.36 4.94
N GLN A 174 1.15 -3.38 4.52
CA GLN A 174 -0.05 -3.83 5.24
C GLN A 174 0.30 -4.58 6.52
N TRP A 175 -0.21 -4.11 7.65
CA TRP A 175 -0.12 -4.81 8.93
C TRP A 175 -1.13 -5.95 9.05
N CYS A 176 -0.81 -6.93 9.87
CA CYS A 176 -1.73 -7.97 10.28
C CYS A 176 -1.57 -8.25 11.79
N TYR A 177 -2.70 -8.51 12.46
CA TYR A 177 -2.81 -8.46 13.93
C TYR A 177 -3.04 -9.83 14.56
N LYS A 178 -2.62 -10.90 13.87
CA LYS A 178 -2.69 -12.28 14.36
C LYS A 178 -1.28 -12.85 14.39
N LYS A 179 -0.88 -13.52 15.46
CA LYS A 179 0.46 -14.15 15.49
C LYS A 179 0.60 -15.14 14.32
N GLY A 180 1.69 -15.03 13.56
CA GLY A 180 1.97 -15.87 12.39
C GLY A 180 1.21 -15.50 11.12
N CYS A 181 0.58 -14.33 11.04
CA CYS A 181 -0.10 -13.87 9.83
C CYS A 181 0.85 -13.30 8.77
N GLY A 182 2.12 -13.07 9.11
CA GLY A 182 3.08 -12.54 8.16
C GLY A 182 4.53 -12.58 8.62
N MET A 183 5.23 -11.49 8.34
CA MET A 183 6.65 -11.33 8.55
C MET A 183 6.92 -10.44 9.77
N VAL A 184 7.85 -10.87 10.60
CA VAL A 184 8.30 -10.09 11.78
C VAL A 184 9.36 -9.06 11.35
N PRO A 185 9.24 -7.78 11.75
CA PRO A 185 10.30 -6.78 11.56
C PRO A 185 11.59 -7.14 12.31
N ARG A 186 12.76 -6.87 11.70
CA ARG A 186 14.07 -7.23 12.29
C ARG A 186 14.44 -6.41 13.54
N ARG A 187 13.96 -5.18 13.63
CA ARG A 187 14.12 -4.30 14.79
C ARG A 187 12.73 -4.14 15.41
N ARG A 188 12.47 -4.89 16.48
CA ARG A 188 11.24 -4.82 17.26
C ARG A 188 11.56 -4.03 18.53
N ALA A 189 10.83 -2.95 18.81
CA ALA A 189 10.64 -2.54 20.20
C ALA A 189 9.82 -3.65 20.86
N ASN A 190 10.35 -4.23 21.94
CA ASN A 190 9.71 -5.35 22.64
C ASN A 190 8.20 -5.08 22.78
N GLU A 191 7.37 -6.06 22.39
CA GLU A 191 5.89 -6.07 22.53
C GLU A 191 4.99 -5.54 21.39
N ALA A 192 5.47 -5.28 20.16
CA ALA A 192 4.54 -5.00 19.05
C ALA A 192 3.65 -6.23 18.72
N ALA A 193 2.33 -6.09 18.92
CA ALA A 193 1.30 -7.12 18.67
C ALA A 193 0.94 -7.34 17.19
N HIS A 194 1.59 -6.63 16.27
CA HIS A 194 1.34 -6.68 14.83
C HIS A 194 2.56 -7.22 14.05
N GLU A 195 2.27 -7.97 12.99
CA GLU A 195 3.22 -8.44 11.99
C GLU A 195 2.96 -7.72 10.65
N VAL A 196 3.90 -7.79 9.71
CA VAL A 196 3.71 -7.27 8.36
C VAL A 196 3.14 -8.38 7.50
N ALA A 197 1.94 -8.22 6.94
CA ALA A 197 1.25 -9.26 6.19
C ALA A 197 2.13 -9.85 5.08
N ALA A 198 1.98 -11.15 4.83
CA ALA A 198 2.57 -11.83 3.67
C ALA A 198 1.45 -12.40 2.78
N PHE A 199 1.64 -12.35 1.47
CA PHE A 199 0.66 -12.74 0.49
C PHE A 199 1.21 -13.82 -0.45
N GLN A 200 0.32 -14.71 -0.89
CA GLN A 200 0.65 -15.77 -1.85
C GLN A 200 0.64 -15.29 -3.30
N SER A 201 0.06 -14.11 -3.57
CA SER A 201 0.06 -13.47 -4.89
C SER A 201 -0.03 -11.95 -4.79
N VAL A 202 0.43 -11.25 -5.83
CA VAL A 202 0.30 -9.79 -5.94
C VAL A 202 -1.18 -9.38 -5.96
N ARG A 203 -2.04 -10.16 -6.63
CA ARG A 203 -3.48 -9.94 -6.65
C ARG A 203 -4.09 -10.00 -5.24
N ALA A 204 -3.63 -10.90 -4.37
CA ALA A 204 -4.08 -10.96 -2.98
C ALA A 204 -3.65 -9.73 -2.18
N ALA A 205 -2.41 -9.25 -2.39
CA ALA A 205 -1.91 -8.03 -1.75
C ALA A 205 -2.72 -6.80 -2.17
N VAL A 206 -2.97 -6.63 -3.48
CA VAL A 206 -3.81 -5.55 -4.04
C VAL A 206 -5.24 -5.65 -3.51
N ASN A 207 -5.87 -6.82 -3.56
CA ASN A 207 -7.23 -7.00 -3.05
C ASN A 207 -7.35 -6.60 -1.56
N SER A 208 -6.38 -7.01 -0.74
CA SER A 208 -6.34 -6.67 0.68
C SER A 208 -6.22 -5.15 0.90
N TYR A 209 -5.33 -4.49 0.15
CA TYR A 209 -5.14 -3.04 0.21
C TYR A 209 -6.42 -2.30 -0.21
N PHE A 210 -7.03 -2.68 -1.33
CA PHE A 210 -8.28 -2.09 -1.82
C PHE A 210 -9.43 -2.26 -0.82
N LYS A 211 -9.57 -3.46 -0.25
CA LYS A 211 -10.56 -3.75 0.78
C LYS A 211 -10.33 -2.89 2.02
N ASN A 212 -9.09 -2.67 2.44
CA ASN A 212 -8.77 -1.81 3.57
C ASN A 212 -9.23 -0.36 3.31
N ILE A 213 -8.81 0.25 2.19
CA ILE A 213 -9.20 1.61 1.81
C ILE A 213 -10.73 1.75 1.69
N ASN A 214 -11.41 0.74 1.12
CA ASN A 214 -12.85 0.79 0.90
C ASN A 214 -13.71 0.47 2.13
N THR A 215 -13.16 -0.11 3.20
CA THR A 215 -13.96 -0.55 4.35
C THR A 215 -13.54 0.01 5.70
N HIS A 216 -12.27 0.36 5.90
CA HIS A 216 -11.77 0.79 7.20
C HIS A 216 -12.26 2.19 7.58
N ALA A 217 -12.55 2.43 8.86
CA ALA A 217 -13.09 3.70 9.35
C ALA A 217 -12.15 4.88 9.10
N ALA A 218 -10.85 4.66 9.22
CA ALA A 218 -9.80 5.66 8.99
C ALA A 218 -9.81 6.30 7.59
N TYR A 219 -10.41 5.64 6.58
CA TYR A 219 -10.51 6.14 5.21
C TYR A 219 -11.91 6.65 4.86
N LYS A 220 -12.70 7.04 5.86
CA LYS A 220 -14.03 7.64 5.65
C LYS A 220 -13.95 8.91 4.81
N ASP A 221 -12.94 9.75 5.04
CA ASP A 221 -12.80 11.03 4.34
C ASP A 221 -12.42 10.81 2.88
N LEU A 222 -11.51 9.87 2.59
CA LEU A 222 -11.21 9.43 1.22
C LEU A 222 -12.48 9.01 0.47
N ARG A 223 -13.32 8.18 1.10
CA ARG A 223 -14.58 7.74 0.50
C ARG A 223 -15.60 8.87 0.33
N SER A 224 -15.57 9.88 1.18
CA SER A 224 -16.43 11.06 1.09
C SER A 224 -16.01 11.95 -0.08
N ILE A 225 -14.71 12.24 -0.21
CA ILE A 225 -14.13 12.94 -1.37
C ILE A 225 -14.50 12.23 -2.66
N ARG A 226 -14.36 10.90 -2.70
CA ARG A 226 -14.73 10.08 -3.86
C ARG A 226 -16.21 10.20 -4.22
N ALA A 227 -17.09 10.15 -3.22
CA ALA A 227 -18.54 10.29 -3.43
C ALA A 227 -18.90 11.68 -3.97
N ASP A 228 -18.20 12.73 -3.52
CA ASP A 228 -18.42 14.09 -4.03
C ASP A 228 -17.92 14.28 -5.46
N LEU A 229 -16.80 13.65 -5.83
CA LEU A 229 -16.34 13.60 -7.22
C LEU A 229 -17.37 12.90 -8.12
N ARG A 230 -17.92 11.75 -7.70
CA ARG A 230 -19.00 11.06 -8.42
C ARG A 230 -20.23 11.94 -8.60
N ARG A 231 -20.67 12.63 -7.54
CA ARG A 231 -21.83 13.53 -7.57
C ARG A 231 -21.65 14.69 -8.55
N GLN A 232 -20.42 15.20 -8.64
CA GLN A 232 -20.03 16.26 -9.58
C GLN A 232 -19.71 15.74 -10.98
N GLN A 233 -19.85 14.43 -11.23
CA GLN A 233 -19.47 13.76 -12.47
C GLN A 233 -18.01 14.02 -12.88
N LYS A 234 -17.13 14.22 -11.89
CA LYS A 234 -15.70 14.41 -12.10
C LYS A 234 -14.97 13.06 -12.11
N PRO A 235 -13.85 12.95 -12.84
CA PRO A 235 -12.95 11.81 -12.71
C PRO A 235 -12.55 11.61 -11.25
N ILE A 236 -12.41 10.35 -10.85
CA ILE A 236 -11.89 10.01 -9.53
C ILE A 236 -10.38 10.26 -9.56
N ASP A 237 -9.98 11.47 -9.17
CA ASP A 237 -8.61 11.94 -9.27
C ASP A 237 -7.74 11.47 -8.09
N ALA A 238 -6.53 11.02 -8.39
CA ALA A 238 -5.58 10.52 -7.39
C ALA A 238 -5.17 11.61 -6.38
N THR A 239 -4.82 12.81 -6.85
CA THR A 239 -4.34 13.91 -5.98
C THR A 239 -5.44 14.49 -5.09
N LYS A 240 -6.71 14.39 -5.51
CA LYS A 240 -7.85 14.70 -4.65
C LYS A 240 -8.01 13.66 -3.54
N LEU A 241 -7.87 12.37 -3.86
CA LEU A 241 -8.03 11.30 -2.88
C LEU A 241 -6.91 11.22 -1.85
N THR A 242 -5.68 11.68 -2.16
CA THR A 242 -4.57 11.68 -1.19
C THR A 242 -4.91 12.48 0.07
N GLN A 243 -5.75 13.52 -0.03
CA GLN A 243 -6.21 14.30 1.12
C GLN A 243 -6.97 13.45 2.16
N GLY A 244 -7.58 12.36 1.72
CA GLY A 244 -8.27 11.40 2.60
C GLY A 244 -7.37 10.31 3.21
N LEU A 245 -6.05 10.38 3.00
CA LEU A 245 -5.06 9.39 3.48
C LEU A 245 -4.32 9.83 4.75
N LEU A 246 -4.82 10.82 5.48
CA LEU A 246 -4.14 11.36 6.67
C LEU A 246 -3.76 10.28 7.70
N SER A 247 -4.64 9.30 7.91
CA SER A 247 -4.42 8.17 8.82
C SER A 247 -3.66 7.00 8.21
N TYR A 248 -3.24 7.08 6.94
CA TYR A 248 -2.49 6.01 6.28
C TYR A 248 -1.06 5.92 6.82
N SER A 249 -0.45 7.07 7.15
CA SER A 249 0.91 7.18 7.63
C SER A 249 0.99 7.99 8.92
N GLU A 250 1.87 7.59 9.82
CA GLU A 250 2.22 8.38 11.01
C GLU A 250 2.79 9.76 10.65
N ARG A 251 3.33 9.91 9.43
CA ARG A 251 3.84 11.17 8.87
C ARG A 251 2.73 12.11 8.40
N ARG A 252 1.47 11.67 8.38
CA ARG A 252 0.28 12.49 8.10
C ARG A 252 0.41 13.38 6.85
N GLU A 253 0.39 14.70 7.00
CA GLU A 253 0.44 15.66 5.90
C GLU A 253 1.72 15.54 5.06
N ALA A 254 2.87 15.30 5.70
CA ALA A 254 4.13 15.13 4.98
C ALA A 254 4.13 13.90 4.06
N TYR A 255 3.35 12.86 4.40
CA TYR A 255 3.13 11.72 3.52
C TYR A 255 2.29 12.10 2.29
N ILE A 256 1.23 12.90 2.50
CA ILE A 256 0.35 13.38 1.42
C ILE A 256 1.13 14.25 0.43
N GLU A 257 1.98 15.14 0.93
CA GLU A 257 2.84 16.00 0.10
C GLU A 257 3.83 15.18 -0.73
N GLU A 258 4.53 14.23 -0.11
CA GLU A 258 5.45 13.33 -0.81
C GLU A 258 4.73 12.52 -1.88
N LEU A 259 3.56 11.95 -1.56
CA LEU A 259 2.78 11.15 -2.48
C LEU A 259 2.29 11.98 -3.68
N ASN A 260 1.81 13.21 -3.46
CA ASN A 260 1.43 14.12 -4.53
C ASN A 260 2.62 14.51 -5.42
N LYS A 261 3.80 14.74 -4.82
CA LYS A 261 5.04 14.98 -5.58
C LYS A 261 5.41 13.77 -6.45
N MET A 262 5.34 12.57 -5.89
CA MET A 262 5.60 11.33 -6.64
C MET A 262 4.60 11.14 -7.79
N ILE A 263 3.30 11.34 -7.55
CA ILE A 263 2.27 11.27 -8.61
C ILE A 263 2.64 12.23 -9.74
N ASN A 264 2.96 13.49 -9.43
CA ASN A 264 3.29 14.50 -10.44
C ASN A 264 4.56 14.17 -11.23
N GLN A 265 5.61 13.68 -10.56
CA GLN A 265 6.89 13.34 -11.19
C GLN A 265 6.83 12.11 -12.08
N ASN A 266 5.85 11.22 -11.88
CA ASN A 266 5.73 9.96 -12.60
C ASN A 266 4.53 9.92 -13.56
N ARG A 267 3.95 11.08 -13.92
CA ARG A 267 2.79 11.17 -14.82
C ARG A 267 2.99 10.44 -16.15
N ALA A 268 4.17 10.54 -16.74
CA ALA A 268 4.49 9.92 -18.02
C ALA A 268 4.26 8.39 -18.03
N TYR A 269 4.43 7.74 -16.88
CA TYR A 269 4.31 6.28 -16.77
C TYR A 269 2.87 5.79 -16.62
N PHE A 270 1.88 6.66 -16.40
CA PHE A 270 0.54 6.18 -16.06
C PHE A 270 -0.27 5.74 -17.28
N ASP A 271 0.01 6.27 -18.46
CA ASP A 271 -0.77 6.03 -19.68
C ASP A 271 -0.05 5.18 -20.74
N GLU A 272 1.10 4.62 -20.37
CA GLU A 272 1.79 3.54 -21.05
C GLU A 272 1.15 2.18 -20.72
#